data_AF-A0AA39YJT2-F1
#
_entry.id   AF-A0AA39YJT2-F1
#
_cell.length_a   1.000
_cell.length_b   1.000
_cell.length_c   1.000
_cell.angle_alpha   90.00
_cell.angle_beta   90.00
_cell.angle_gamma   90.00
#
_symmetry.space_group_name_H-M   'P 1'
#
loop_
_entity.id
_entity.type
_entity.pdbx_description
1 polymer ?
#
loop_
_entity_poly.entity_id
_entity_poly.type
_entity_poly.pdbx_seq_one_letter_code
_entity_poly.pdbx_strand_id
1 'polypeptide(L)'
;MPPEDESSPLLPRPSSSLSTPTKRTESTMASSAIFWKVAAISGATAVGFGAFGAHGLKKRIADPAKLASWGTAAQYQLIHSVALLMASGNPVAASLFTAGMTMFSGSIYALTLNPDKFKFLGPVTPIGGVCLIAGWLVLAFGKRGGPPKFPRF
;
A
#
# COMPACT_ATOMS: atom_id res chain seq x y z
N MET A 1 6.07 -73.86 17.46
CA MET A 1 6.85 -72.87 16.71
C MET A 1 5.91 -72.23 15.70
N PRO A 2 5.31 -71.08 16.01
CA PRO A 2 4.34 -70.42 15.12
C PRO A 2 5.08 -69.58 14.06
N PRO A 3 4.62 -69.56 12.79
CA PRO A 3 4.87 -68.44 11.90
C PRO A 3 3.65 -67.50 11.99
N GLU A 4 3.79 -66.43 12.76
CA GLU A 4 2.93 -65.25 12.63
C GLU A 4 3.64 -64.30 11.67
N ASP A 5 3.11 -64.10 10.48
CA ASP A 5 3.50 -62.98 9.63
C ASP A 5 2.34 -62.50 8.76
N GLU A 6 2.23 -61.17 8.69
CA GLU A 6 1.43 -60.35 7.79
C GLU A 6 -0.11 -60.39 7.89
N SER A 7 -0.62 -60.06 9.07
CA SER A 7 -1.80 -59.16 9.11
C SER A 7 -1.33 -57.72 8.86
N SER A 8 -0.96 -57.43 7.60
CA SER A 8 -0.58 -56.07 7.16
C SER A 8 -1.72 -55.10 7.52
N PRO A 9 -1.51 -54.11 8.42
CA PRO A 9 -2.55 -53.17 8.78
C PRO A 9 -2.88 -52.32 7.54
N LEU A 10 -4.12 -52.38 7.07
CA LEU A 10 -4.64 -51.44 6.08
C LEU A 10 -4.65 -50.04 6.69
N LEU A 11 -3.51 -49.36 6.66
CA LEU A 11 -3.43 -47.95 7.02
C LEU A 11 -4.39 -47.19 6.11
N PRO A 12 -5.35 -46.43 6.66
CA PRO A 12 -6.12 -45.49 5.86
C PRO A 12 -5.12 -44.53 5.22
N ARG A 13 -5.07 -44.51 3.88
CA ARG A 13 -4.29 -43.48 3.18
C ARG A 13 -4.83 -42.12 3.65
N PRO A 14 -4.00 -41.20 4.14
CA PRO A 14 -4.45 -39.82 4.30
C PRO A 14 -4.84 -39.34 2.90
N SER A 15 -6.14 -39.22 2.67
CA SER A 15 -6.69 -38.60 1.48
C SER A 15 -6.18 -37.16 1.50
N SER A 16 -5.21 -36.89 0.65
CA SER A 16 -4.75 -35.55 0.34
C SER A 16 -5.92 -34.81 -0.31
N SER A 17 -6.79 -34.25 0.54
CA SER A 17 -7.80 -33.29 0.12
C SER A 17 -7.05 -32.03 -0.32
N LEU A 18 -6.58 -32.06 -1.56
CA LEU A 18 -6.05 -30.91 -2.27
C LEU A 18 -7.23 -29.96 -2.44
N SER A 19 -7.50 -29.14 -1.40
CA SER A 19 -8.53 -28.14 -1.42
C SER A 19 -8.18 -27.16 -2.52
N THR A 20 -8.87 -27.26 -3.65
CA THR A 20 -8.74 -26.34 -4.79
C THR A 20 -8.91 -24.92 -4.25
N PRO A 21 -7.97 -23.99 -4.52
CA PRO A 21 -8.12 -22.61 -4.08
C PRO A 21 -9.44 -22.06 -4.61
N THR A 22 -10.38 -21.75 -3.72
CA THR A 22 -11.64 -21.13 -4.12
C THR A 22 -11.34 -19.77 -4.76
N LYS A 23 -12.04 -19.40 -5.84
CA LYS A 23 -11.92 -18.13 -6.59
C LYS A 23 -11.70 -16.85 -5.74
N ARG A 24 -12.24 -16.84 -4.51
CA ARG A 24 -12.07 -15.77 -3.51
C ARG A 24 -10.61 -15.60 -3.05
N THR A 25 -9.87 -16.69 -2.88
CA THR A 25 -8.47 -16.70 -2.44
C THR A 25 -7.56 -16.12 -3.52
N GLU A 26 -7.76 -16.52 -4.78
CA GLU A 26 -6.98 -16.01 -5.92
C GLU A 26 -7.16 -14.51 -6.12
N SER A 27 -8.41 -14.02 -6.05
CA SER A 27 -8.74 -12.59 -6.18
C SER A 27 -8.10 -11.73 -5.07
N THR A 28 -8.04 -12.25 -3.84
CA THR A 28 -7.43 -11.54 -2.71
C THR A 28 -5.91 -11.47 -2.85
N MET A 29 -5.26 -12.55 -3.30
CA MET A 29 -3.82 -12.59 -3.54
C MET A 29 -3.40 -11.66 -4.70
N ALA A 30 -4.17 -11.65 -5.80
CA ALA A 30 -3.91 -10.76 -6.94
C ALA A 30 -4.02 -9.28 -6.55
N SER A 31 -5.07 -8.91 -5.80
CA SER A 31 -5.25 -7.54 -5.31
C SER A 31 -4.11 -7.11 -4.39
N SER A 32 -3.65 -8.01 -3.53
CA SER A 32 -2.53 -7.75 -2.62
C SER A 32 -1.23 -7.45 -3.38
N ALA A 33 -0.96 -8.19 -4.46
CA ALA A 33 0.21 -7.96 -5.30
C ALA A 33 0.17 -6.60 -6.01
N ILE A 34 -1.01 -6.16 -6.46
CA ILE A 34 -1.18 -4.84 -7.09
C ILE A 34 -0.86 -3.74 -6.07
N PHE A 35 -1.46 -3.78 -4.87
CA PHE A 35 -1.20 -2.77 -3.84
C PHE A 35 0.26 -2.74 -3.41
N TRP A 36 0.92 -3.89 -3.34
CA TRP A 36 2.36 -3.95 -3.07
C TRP A 36 3.18 -3.20 -4.12
N LYS A 37 2.88 -3.40 -5.41
CA LYS A 37 3.53 -2.68 -6.51
C LYS A 37 3.25 -1.17 -6.45
N VAL A 38 2.00 -0.79 -6.20
CA VAL A 38 1.63 0.64 -6.04
C VAL A 38 2.43 1.27 -4.89
N ALA A 39 2.54 0.57 -3.76
CA ALA A 39 3.31 1.03 -2.62
C ALA A 39 4.80 1.23 -2.94
N ALA A 40 5.42 0.24 -3.60
CA ALA A 40 6.82 0.31 -3.99
C ALA A 40 7.10 1.46 -4.96
N ILE A 41 6.26 1.61 -6.00
CA ILE A 41 6.38 2.70 -6.98
C ILE A 41 6.16 4.05 -6.30
N SER A 42 5.11 4.18 -5.48
CA SER A 42 4.81 5.42 -4.77
C SER A 42 5.94 5.82 -3.82
N GLY A 43 6.53 4.85 -3.10
CA GLY A 43 7.70 5.10 -2.25
C GLY A 43 8.91 5.58 -3.04
N ALA A 44 9.21 4.94 -4.18
CA ALA A 44 10.28 5.37 -5.06
C ALA A 44 10.07 6.80 -5.60
N THR A 45 8.84 7.13 -6.02
CA THR A 45 8.48 8.49 -6.46
C THR A 45 8.59 9.49 -5.31
N ALA A 46 8.18 9.14 -4.08
CA ALA A 46 8.29 10.02 -2.92
C ALA A 46 9.76 10.37 -2.61
N VAL A 47 10.66 9.40 -2.68
CA VAL A 47 12.11 9.62 -2.53
C VAL A 47 12.63 10.55 -3.64
N GLY A 48 12.28 10.25 -4.90
CA GLY A 48 12.67 11.07 -6.04
C GLY A 48 12.19 12.52 -5.95
N PHE A 49 10.93 12.72 -5.57
CA PHE A 49 10.36 14.06 -5.35
C PHE A 49 10.93 14.75 -4.12
N GLY A 50 11.23 14.05 -3.03
CA GLY A 50 11.95 14.61 -1.89
C GLY A 50 13.34 15.12 -2.28
N ALA A 51 14.11 14.31 -3.01
CA ALA A 51 15.43 14.69 -3.52
C ALA A 51 15.36 15.88 -4.50
N PHE A 52 14.40 15.84 -5.44
CA PHE A 52 14.13 16.93 -6.36
C PHE A 52 13.74 18.21 -5.61
N GLY A 53 12.89 18.13 -4.59
CA GLY A 53 12.51 19.24 -3.73
C GLY A 53 13.73 19.90 -3.10
N ALA A 54 14.59 19.11 -2.47
CA ALA A 54 15.76 19.60 -1.72
C ALA A 54 16.88 20.18 -2.61
N HIS A 55 17.14 19.60 -3.78
CA HIS A 55 18.30 19.96 -4.61
C HIS A 55 17.95 20.68 -5.92
N GLY A 56 16.80 20.38 -6.50
CA GLY A 56 16.35 20.92 -7.78
C GLY A 56 15.38 22.09 -7.62
N LEU A 57 14.25 21.86 -6.94
CA LEU A 57 13.15 22.80 -6.84
C LEU A 57 13.53 24.07 -6.05
N LYS A 58 14.33 23.95 -4.99
CA LYS A 58 14.87 25.11 -4.24
C LYS A 58 15.62 26.12 -5.12
N LYS A 59 16.20 25.68 -6.25
CA LYS A 59 16.89 26.57 -7.19
C LYS A 59 15.94 27.32 -8.12
N ARG A 60 14.66 26.91 -8.18
CA ARG A 60 13.65 27.47 -9.10
C ARG A 60 12.53 28.22 -8.38
N ILE A 61 12.24 27.88 -7.12
CA ILE A 61 11.21 28.51 -6.31
C ILE A 61 11.88 29.14 -5.09
N ALA A 62 11.73 30.46 -4.95
CA ALA A 62 12.28 31.20 -3.81
C ALA A 62 11.37 31.17 -2.57
N ASP A 63 10.06 30.93 -2.77
CA ASP A 63 9.06 30.91 -1.70
C ASP A 63 9.27 29.71 -0.73
N PRO A 64 9.67 29.96 0.53
CA PRO A 64 9.93 28.89 1.49
C PRO A 64 8.68 28.09 1.86
N ALA A 65 7.48 28.68 1.82
CA ALA A 65 6.24 28.00 2.18
C ALA A 65 5.85 26.95 1.13
N LYS A 66 6.09 27.25 -0.15
CA LYS A 66 5.91 26.29 -1.26
C LYS A 66 6.91 25.14 -1.17
N LEU A 67 8.16 25.42 -0.83
CA LEU A 67 9.18 24.39 -0.64
C LEU A 67 8.88 23.50 0.58
N ALA A 68 8.39 24.08 1.67
CA ALA A 68 7.93 23.34 2.84
C ALA A 68 6.74 22.44 2.50
N SER A 69 5.75 22.96 1.77
CA SER A 69 4.58 22.20 1.32
C SER A 69 4.97 21.02 0.44
N TRP A 70 5.90 21.23 -0.51
CA TRP A 70 6.47 20.15 -1.32
C TRP A 70 7.13 19.06 -0.45
N GLY A 71 7.92 19.47 0.55
CA GLY A 71 8.53 18.57 1.51
C GLY A 71 7.51 17.76 2.29
N THR A 72 6.43 18.39 2.77
CA THR A 72 5.32 17.71 3.44
C THR A 72 4.65 16.69 2.53
N ALA A 73 4.41 17.03 1.26
CA ALA A 73 3.82 16.10 0.29
C ALA A 73 4.68 14.85 0.08
N ALA A 74 6.00 15.02 -0.05
CA ALA A 74 6.96 13.91 -0.18
C ALA A 74 7.03 13.05 1.07
N GLN A 75 7.09 13.68 2.24
CA GLN A 75 7.11 12.95 3.52
C GLN A 75 5.82 12.14 3.73
N TYR A 76 4.65 12.75 3.49
CA TYR A 76 3.37 12.06 3.61
C TYR A 76 3.24 10.92 2.60
N GLN A 77 3.68 11.12 1.34
CA GLN A 77 3.66 10.07 0.34
C GLN A 77 4.55 8.90 0.77
N LEU A 78 5.75 9.16 1.30
CA LEU A 78 6.67 8.10 1.72
C LEU A 78 6.10 7.29 2.91
N ILE A 79 5.64 7.98 3.96
CA ILE A 79 5.07 7.34 5.16
C ILE A 79 3.89 6.44 4.78
N HIS A 80 2.98 6.94 3.95
CA HIS A 80 1.78 6.18 3.58
C HIS A 80 2.06 5.13 2.50
N SER A 81 3.15 5.23 1.76
CA SER A 81 3.62 4.14 0.89
C SER A 81 4.12 2.96 1.74
N VAL A 82 4.82 3.22 2.84
CA VAL A 82 5.20 2.17 3.79
C VAL A 82 3.97 1.58 4.48
N ALA A 83 3.02 2.42 4.91
CA ALA A 83 1.74 1.95 5.45
C ALA A 83 0.97 1.08 4.43
N LEU A 84 1.00 1.44 3.14
CA LEU A 84 0.37 0.67 2.06
C LEU A 84 1.01 -0.70 1.85
N LEU A 85 2.33 -0.84 1.99
CA LEU A 85 3.00 -2.16 1.98
C LEU A 85 2.41 -3.06 3.07
N MET A 86 2.31 -2.54 4.28
CA MET A 86 1.74 -3.24 5.45
C MET A 86 0.24 -3.54 5.27
N ALA A 87 -0.48 -2.65 4.58
CA ALA A 87 -1.90 -2.76 4.33
C ALA A 87 -2.26 -3.57 3.07
N SER A 88 -1.28 -4.08 2.31
CA SER A 88 -1.53 -4.72 1.00
C SER A 88 -2.54 -5.87 1.04
N GLY A 89 -2.61 -6.62 2.15
CA GLY A 89 -3.63 -7.67 2.38
C GLY A 89 -5.00 -7.17 2.84
N ASN A 90 -5.17 -5.87 3.08
CA ASN A 90 -6.42 -5.20 3.44
C ASN A 90 -6.81 -4.22 2.33
N PRO A 91 -7.65 -4.64 1.35
CA PRO A 91 -7.94 -3.85 0.17
C PRO A 91 -8.62 -2.51 0.49
N VAL A 92 -9.35 -2.40 1.61
CA VAL A 92 -10.01 -1.15 2.02
C VAL A 92 -8.98 -0.14 2.49
N ALA A 93 -8.12 -0.52 3.45
CA ALA A 93 -7.04 0.36 3.91
C ALA A 93 -6.07 0.71 2.76
N ALA A 94 -5.74 -0.28 1.92
CA ALA A 94 -4.85 -0.09 0.79
C ALA A 94 -5.41 0.90 -0.25
N SER A 95 -6.70 0.80 -0.56
CA SER A 95 -7.39 1.75 -1.44
C SER A 95 -7.41 3.16 -0.85
N LEU A 96 -7.69 3.28 0.45
CA LEU A 96 -7.71 4.56 1.16
C LEU A 96 -6.34 5.26 1.17
N PHE A 97 -5.26 4.52 1.44
CA PHE A 97 -3.91 5.09 1.36
C PHE A 97 -3.54 5.48 -0.06
N THR A 98 -3.86 4.65 -1.05
CA THR A 98 -3.58 4.95 -2.47
C THR A 98 -4.29 6.24 -2.90
N ALA A 99 -5.61 6.30 -2.70
CA ALA A 99 -6.42 7.46 -3.04
C ALA A 99 -5.98 8.70 -2.24
N GLY A 100 -5.74 8.55 -0.95
CA GLY A 100 -5.28 9.62 -0.07
C GLY A 100 -3.94 10.21 -0.48
N MET A 101 -2.94 9.38 -0.83
CA MET A 101 -1.64 9.86 -1.32
C MET A 101 -1.77 10.61 -2.64
N THR A 102 -2.55 10.07 -3.59
CA THR A 102 -2.77 10.73 -4.89
C THR A 102 -3.46 12.08 -4.71
N MET A 103 -4.51 12.16 -3.88
CA MET A 103 -5.25 13.40 -3.65
C MET A 103 -4.51 14.40 -2.77
N PHE A 104 -3.83 13.96 -1.69
CA PHE A 104 -3.13 14.85 -0.75
C PHE A 104 -1.77 15.27 -1.31
N SER A 105 -0.85 14.32 -1.54
CA SER A 105 0.50 14.65 -1.99
C SER A 105 0.51 15.12 -3.45
N GLY A 106 -0.25 14.45 -4.32
CA GLY A 106 -0.32 14.80 -5.74
C GLY A 106 -0.82 16.21 -6.00
N SER A 107 -1.87 16.65 -5.29
CA SER A 107 -2.40 18.02 -5.41
C SER A 107 -1.40 19.06 -4.92
N ILE A 108 -0.71 18.83 -3.79
CA ILE A 108 0.31 19.76 -3.27
C ILE A 108 1.47 19.89 -4.26
N TYR A 109 1.95 18.81 -4.87
CA TYR A 109 2.98 18.90 -5.91
C TYR A 109 2.51 19.74 -7.10
N ALA A 110 1.30 19.48 -7.59
CA ALA A 110 0.73 20.21 -8.72
C ALA A 110 0.58 21.71 -8.41
N LEU A 111 0.00 22.05 -7.25
CA LEU A 111 -0.17 23.42 -6.76
C LEU A 111 1.17 24.14 -6.54
N THR A 112 2.21 23.39 -6.14
CA THR A 112 3.55 23.96 -5.97
C THR A 112 4.19 24.33 -7.31
N LEU A 113 4.01 23.48 -8.33
CA LEU A 113 4.60 23.71 -9.66
C LEU A 113 3.84 24.77 -10.46
N ASN A 114 2.51 24.79 -10.38
CA ASN A 114 1.69 25.77 -11.11
C ASN A 114 0.37 26.04 -10.37
N PRO A 115 0.36 26.95 -9.38
CA PRO A 115 -0.82 27.22 -8.57
C PRO A 115 -1.98 27.78 -9.39
N ASP A 116 -1.72 28.64 -10.38
CA ASP A 116 -2.77 29.28 -11.17
C ASP A 116 -3.55 28.26 -12.02
N LYS A 117 -2.82 27.31 -12.63
CA LYS A 117 -3.41 26.22 -13.41
C LYS A 117 -4.14 25.21 -12.54
N PHE A 118 -3.61 24.92 -11.35
CA PHE A 118 -4.09 23.82 -10.50
C PHE A 118 -4.90 24.27 -9.28
N LYS A 119 -5.28 25.54 -9.17
CA LYS A 119 -6.02 26.10 -8.01
C LYS A 119 -7.24 25.28 -7.59
N PHE A 120 -7.92 24.65 -8.56
CA PHE A 120 -9.11 23.83 -8.32
C PHE A 120 -8.80 22.55 -7.51
N LEU A 121 -7.52 22.16 -7.41
CA LEU A 121 -7.07 21.04 -6.57
C LEU A 121 -6.93 21.42 -5.09
N GLY A 122 -7.05 22.70 -4.72
CA GLY A 122 -6.95 23.13 -3.32
C GLY A 122 -7.90 22.37 -2.37
N PRO A 123 -9.20 22.23 -2.68
CA PRO A 123 -10.13 21.43 -1.89
C PRO A 123 -9.88 19.92 -1.93
N VAL A 124 -9.09 19.41 -2.87
CA VAL A 124 -8.77 17.98 -3.00
C VAL A 124 -7.79 17.54 -1.92
N THR A 125 -6.87 18.41 -1.50
CA THR A 125 -5.90 18.12 -0.44
C THR A 125 -6.55 17.66 0.86
N PRO A 126 -7.50 18.39 1.49
CA PRO A 126 -8.11 17.96 2.74
C PRO A 126 -8.90 16.65 2.60
N ILE A 127 -9.56 16.41 1.46
CA ILE A 127 -10.25 15.13 1.18
C ILE A 127 -9.23 13.98 1.17
N GLY A 128 -8.08 14.18 0.53
CA GLY A 128 -6.97 13.24 0.57
C GLY A 128 -6.50 12.96 2.00
N GLY A 129 -6.37 14.00 2.84
CA GLY A 129 -6.02 13.86 4.25
C GLY A 129 -7.02 13.00 5.04
N VAL A 130 -8.33 13.19 4.80
CA VAL A 130 -9.38 12.36 5.40
C VAL A 130 -9.25 10.89 4.96
N CYS A 131 -8.95 10.63 3.69
CA CYS A 131 -8.69 9.26 3.23
C CYS A 131 -7.49 8.63 3.92
N LEU A 132 -6.39 9.37 4.11
CA LEU A 132 -5.21 8.88 4.83
C LEU A 132 -5.55 8.54 6.28
N ILE A 133 -6.28 9.41 6.99
CA ILE A 133 -6.77 9.17 8.35
C ILE A 133 -7.65 7.91 8.38
N ALA A 134 -8.62 7.81 7.48
CA ALA A 134 -9.50 6.64 7.39
C ALA A 134 -8.71 5.35 7.14
N GLY A 135 -7.66 5.38 6.30
CA GLY A 135 -6.79 4.23 6.07
C GLY A 135 -6.13 3.72 7.35
N TRP A 136 -5.62 4.61 8.19
CA TRP A 136 -5.08 4.27 9.51
C TRP A 136 -6.14 3.71 10.46
N LEU A 137 -7.33 4.33 10.49
CA LEU A 137 -8.44 3.83 11.31
C LEU A 137 -8.88 2.43 10.89
N VAL A 138 -8.91 2.14 9.57
CA VAL A 138 -9.21 0.79 9.06
C VAL A 138 -8.11 -0.20 9.45
N LEU A 139 -6.83 0.20 9.51
CA LEU A 139 -5.78 -0.67 10.03
C LEU A 139 -5.91 -0.92 11.54
N ALA A 140 -6.32 0.10 12.31
CA ALA A 140 -6.45 0.00 13.76
C ALA A 140 -7.66 -0.84 14.19
N PHE A 141 -8.80 -0.68 13.52
CA PHE A 141 -10.08 -1.26 13.95
C PHE A 141 -10.66 -2.28 12.96
N GLY A 142 -10.12 -2.38 11.75
CA GLY A 142 -10.57 -3.36 10.75
C GLY A 142 -10.19 -4.78 11.13
N LYS A 143 -10.99 -5.75 10.69
CA LYS A 143 -10.67 -7.17 10.84
C LYS A 143 -9.35 -7.45 10.12
N ARG A 144 -8.32 -7.82 10.86
CA ARG A 144 -7.02 -8.19 10.29
C ARG A 144 -7.24 -9.44 9.43
N GLY A 145 -7.14 -9.30 8.11
CA GLY A 145 -6.92 -10.45 7.25
C GLY A 145 -5.73 -11.22 7.80
N GLY A 146 -5.78 -12.56 7.77
CA GLY A 146 -4.73 -13.41 8.33
C GLY A 146 -3.31 -12.96 7.93
N PRO A 147 -2.28 -13.37 8.69
CA PRO A 147 -0.93 -12.83 8.58
C PRO A 147 -0.45 -12.77 7.11
N PRO A 148 0.27 -11.70 6.72
CA PRO A 148 0.74 -11.54 5.36
C PRO A 148 1.54 -12.77 4.96
N LYS A 149 1.08 -13.46 3.91
CA LYS A 149 1.85 -14.53 3.29
C LYS A 149 2.95 -13.86 2.48
N PHE A 150 4.13 -13.73 3.06
CA PHE A 150 5.30 -13.29 2.32
C PHE A 150 5.52 -14.25 1.13
N PRO A 151 5.82 -13.73 -0.07
CA PRO A 151 6.29 -14.59 -1.16
C PRO A 151 7.53 -15.34 -0.66
N ARG A 152 7.48 -16.67 -0.67
CA ARG A 152 8.69 -17.47 -0.47
C ARG A 152 9.53 -17.29 -1.74
N PHE A 153 10.69 -16.67 -1.59
CA PHE A 153 11.71 -16.61 -2.63
C PHE A 153 12.38 -17.97 -2.78
#